data_AF-A0A2S6G7G8-F1
#
_entry.id   AF-A0A2S6G7G8-F1
#
_cell.length_a   1.000
_cell.length_b   1.000
_cell.length_c   1.000
_cell.angle_alpha   90.00
_cell.angle_beta   90.00
_cell.angle_gamma   90.00
#
_symmetry.space_group_name_H-M   'P 1'
#
loop_
_entity.id
_entity.type
_entity.pdbx_description
1 polymer ?
#
loop_
_entity_poly.entity_id
_entity_poly.type
_entity_poly.pdbx_seq_one_letter_code
_entity_poly.pdbx_strand_id
1 'polypeptide(L)'
;MPEMMKWIIFPVLAFPALGLAEAESEFNLCSSYVEKSEVGAPSDLGWPVFVKLTEVGTTSLAAFKEANTGKEIRIVVGRREFSRATVWVPVPSGNLHGMFNSQEVATDWQQTLASGLPAAPCGARN
;
A
#
# COMPACT_ATOMS: atom_id res chain seq x y z
N MET A 1 60.21 19.93 35.67
CA MET A 1 59.76 19.03 34.60
C MET A 1 58.30 18.69 34.87
N PRO A 2 57.33 19.17 34.08
CA PRO A 2 56.01 18.57 34.03
C PRO A 2 55.83 17.81 32.71
N GLU A 3 55.40 16.55 32.81
CA GLU A 3 55.04 15.69 31.68
C GLU A 3 53.81 16.26 30.94
N MET A 4 53.94 16.43 29.62
CA MET A 4 52.80 16.69 28.74
C MET A 4 52.22 15.36 28.26
N MET A 5 51.09 14.97 28.84
CA MET A 5 50.26 13.86 28.36
C MET A 5 49.64 14.26 27.01
N LYS A 6 50.15 13.70 25.90
CA LYS A 6 49.70 14.00 24.54
C LYS A 6 48.53 13.07 24.19
N TRP A 7 47.30 13.54 24.42
CA TRP A 7 46.08 12.80 24.05
C TRP A 7 45.86 12.86 22.54
N ILE A 8 45.96 11.72 21.86
CA ILE A 8 45.62 11.58 20.45
C ILE A 8 44.11 11.37 20.36
N ILE A 9 43.38 12.38 19.91
CA ILE A 9 41.94 12.30 19.64
C ILE A 9 41.78 11.61 18.28
N PHE A 10 41.31 10.36 18.28
CA PHE A 10 40.88 9.67 17.07
C PHE A 10 39.46 10.14 16.72
N PRO A 11 39.22 10.77 15.55
CA PRO A 11 37.86 11.04 15.12
C PRO A 11 37.22 9.71 14.70
N VAL A 12 36.28 9.23 15.52
CA VAL A 12 35.37 8.14 15.13
C VAL A 12 34.45 8.69 14.05
N LEU A 13 34.74 8.36 12.80
CA LEU A 13 33.84 8.58 11.68
C LEU A 13 32.62 7.67 11.85
N ALA A 14 31.61 8.16 12.57
CA ALA A 14 30.28 7.58 12.56
C ALA A 14 29.69 7.78 11.17
N PHE A 15 29.86 6.79 10.29
CA PHE A 15 29.08 6.72 9.07
C PHE A 15 27.62 6.56 9.49
N PRO A 16 26.71 7.49 9.11
CA PRO A 16 25.30 7.21 9.27
C PRO A 16 25.00 6.02 8.36
N ALA A 17 24.64 4.89 8.96
CA ALA A 17 23.98 3.82 8.22
C ALA A 17 22.70 4.44 7.67
N LEU A 18 22.73 4.82 6.40
CA LEU A 18 21.52 5.10 5.64
C LEU A 18 20.78 3.77 5.56
N GLY A 19 19.95 3.49 6.57
CA GLY A 19 18.90 2.51 6.45
C GLY A 19 18.04 2.98 5.30
N LEU A 20 18.22 2.39 4.12
CA LEU A 20 17.20 2.36 3.09
C LEU A 20 16.02 1.63 3.73
N ALA A 21 15.16 2.37 4.43
CA ALA A 21 13.80 1.93 4.65
C ALA A 21 13.26 1.67 3.26
N GLU A 22 13.05 0.39 2.90
CA GLU A 22 12.40 0.05 1.64
C GLU A 22 11.11 0.85 1.57
N ALA A 23 11.01 1.75 0.59
CA ALA A 23 9.81 2.55 0.41
C ALA A 23 8.64 1.60 0.17
N GLU A 24 7.65 1.62 1.06
CA GLU A 24 6.42 0.85 0.90
C GLU A 24 5.78 1.24 -0.45
N SER A 25 5.60 0.28 -1.34
CA SER A 25 5.08 0.55 -2.68
C SER A 25 3.56 0.69 -2.63
N GLU A 26 3.05 1.85 -3.03
CA GLU A 26 1.63 2.17 -2.96
C GLU A 26 0.96 2.16 -4.33
N PHE A 27 -0.29 1.71 -4.38
CA PHE A 27 -1.15 1.79 -5.56
C PHE A 27 -2.44 2.52 -5.18
N ASN A 28 -2.66 3.69 -5.79
CA ASN A 28 -3.81 4.53 -5.48
C ASN A 28 -5.00 4.20 -6.39
N LEU A 29 -6.11 3.82 -5.77
CA LEU A 29 -7.39 3.67 -6.45
C LEU A 29 -7.98 5.06 -6.74
N CYS A 30 -8.57 5.17 -7.93
CA CYS A 30 -9.26 6.35 -8.39
C CYS A 30 -10.53 5.94 -9.13
N SER A 31 -11.40 6.89 -9.44
CA SER A 31 -12.73 6.61 -10.01
C SER A 31 -12.68 5.88 -11.35
N SER A 32 -11.62 6.03 -12.16
CA SER A 32 -11.49 5.33 -13.45
C SER A 32 -11.07 3.86 -13.33
N TYR A 33 -10.58 3.43 -12.16
CA TYR A 33 -10.10 2.07 -11.93
C TYR A 33 -11.13 1.16 -11.29
N VAL A 34 -12.16 1.72 -10.65
CA VAL A 34 -13.18 0.94 -9.94
C VAL A 34 -14.45 0.86 -10.77
N GLU A 35 -14.89 -0.35 -11.09
CA GLU A 35 -16.15 -0.62 -11.80
C GLU A 35 -17.30 -0.78 -10.80
N LYS A 36 -17.07 -1.56 -9.73
CA LYS A 36 -18.08 -1.84 -8.70
C LYS A 36 -17.41 -2.16 -7.36
N SER A 37 -18.09 -1.85 -6.26
CA SER A 37 -17.73 -2.30 -4.92
C SER A 37 -18.94 -2.86 -4.17
N GLU A 38 -18.71 -3.84 -3.28
CA GLU A 38 -19.75 -4.43 -2.43
C GLU A 38 -19.19 -4.91 -1.08
N VAL A 39 -19.98 -4.77 -0.02
CA VAL A 39 -19.71 -5.40 1.27
C VAL A 39 -20.17 -6.86 1.19
N GLY A 40 -19.30 -7.79 1.54
CA GLY A 40 -19.62 -9.20 1.57
C GLY A 40 -20.23 -9.67 2.90
N ALA A 41 -20.52 -10.96 2.97
CA ALA A 41 -20.96 -11.59 4.21
C ALA A 41 -19.84 -11.55 5.27
N PRO A 42 -20.16 -11.32 6.55
CA PRO A 42 -19.18 -11.36 7.62
C PRO A 42 -18.60 -12.78 7.77
N SER A 43 -17.35 -12.81 8.23
CA SER A 43 -16.61 -14.03 8.56
C SER A 43 -15.90 -13.86 9.90
N ASP A 44 -15.27 -14.93 10.40
CA ASP A 44 -14.44 -14.86 11.60
C ASP A 44 -13.24 -13.91 11.46
N LEU A 45 -12.87 -13.56 10.21
CA LEU A 45 -11.82 -12.59 9.90
C LEU A 45 -12.31 -11.14 9.82
N GLY A 46 -13.64 -10.94 9.87
CA GLY A 46 -14.26 -9.63 9.78
C GLY A 46 -15.20 -9.47 8.58
N TRP A 47 -15.35 -8.22 8.15
CA TRP A 47 -16.26 -7.76 7.11
C TRP A 47 -15.50 -7.47 5.82
N PRO A 48 -15.60 -8.31 4.78
CA PRO A 48 -14.91 -8.09 3.53
C PRO A 48 -15.59 -7.00 2.70
N VAL A 49 -14.79 -6.20 1.99
CA VAL A 49 -15.25 -5.33 0.90
C VAL A 49 -14.58 -5.80 -0.37
N PHE A 50 -15.38 -6.19 -1.35
CA PHE A 50 -14.92 -6.61 -2.67
C PHE A 50 -14.97 -5.45 -3.64
N VAL A 51 -13.94 -5.35 -4.49
CA VAL A 51 -13.84 -4.34 -5.54
C VAL A 51 -13.58 -5.03 -6.86
N LYS A 52 -14.46 -4.79 -7.82
CA LYS A 52 -14.25 -5.10 -9.22
C LYS A 52 -13.64 -3.88 -9.89
N LEU A 53 -12.48 -4.08 -10.51
CA LEU A 53 -11.75 -3.08 -11.26
C LEU A 53 -12.24 -3.05 -12.71
N THR A 54 -12.13 -1.87 -13.33
CA THR A 54 -12.24 -1.73 -14.79
C THR A 54 -11.10 -2.48 -15.49
N GLU A 55 -11.20 -2.66 -16.80
CA GLU A 55 -10.09 -3.22 -17.59
C GLU A 55 -8.80 -2.40 -17.43
N VAL A 56 -8.91 -1.07 -17.49
CA VAL A 56 -7.78 -0.15 -17.28
C VAL A 56 -7.16 -0.33 -15.89
N GLY A 57 -8.00 -0.39 -14.85
CA GLY A 57 -7.54 -0.62 -13.48
C GLY A 57 -6.88 -1.99 -13.31
N THR A 58 -7.43 -3.02 -13.94
CA THR A 58 -6.90 -4.39 -13.92
C THR A 58 -5.51 -4.47 -14.54
N THR A 59 -5.34 -3.90 -15.75
CA THR A 59 -4.05 -3.87 -16.44
C THR A 59 -3.01 -3.06 -15.66
N SER A 60 -3.41 -1.91 -15.12
CA SER A 60 -2.51 -1.07 -14.31
C SER A 60 -2.05 -1.78 -13.04
N LEU A 61 -2.97 -2.42 -12.32
CA LEU A 61 -2.63 -3.17 -11.10
C LEU A 61 -1.76 -4.39 -11.41
N ALA A 62 -2.00 -5.09 -12.52
CA ALA A 62 -1.17 -6.22 -12.93
C ALA A 62 0.28 -5.79 -13.16
N ALA A 63 0.49 -4.73 -13.96
CA ALA A 63 1.83 -4.17 -14.19
C ALA A 63 2.51 -3.70 -12.89
N PHE A 64 1.74 -3.09 -11.98
CA PHE A 64 2.26 -2.69 -10.67
C PHE A 64 2.66 -3.89 -9.81
N LYS A 65 1.86 -4.96 -9.77
CA LYS A 65 2.19 -6.19 -9.04
C LYS A 65 3.43 -6.87 -9.63
N GLU A 66 3.54 -6.95 -10.96
CA GLU A 66 4.71 -7.50 -11.64
C GLU A 66 5.99 -6.78 -11.21
N ALA A 67 5.98 -5.44 -11.21
CA ALA A 67 7.10 -4.61 -10.79
C ALA A 67 7.45 -4.72 -9.29
N ASN A 68 6.54 -5.25 -8.46
CA ASN A 68 6.69 -5.35 -7.02
C ASN A 68 6.64 -6.80 -6.51
N THR A 69 6.97 -7.77 -7.37
CA THR A 69 7.08 -9.18 -6.98
C THR A 69 8.09 -9.33 -5.84
N GLY A 70 7.69 -10.08 -4.80
CA GLY A 70 8.48 -10.27 -3.58
C GLY A 70 8.37 -9.15 -2.56
N LYS A 71 7.65 -8.06 -2.85
CA LYS A 71 7.49 -6.91 -1.95
C LYS A 71 6.10 -6.86 -1.33
N GLU A 72 6.01 -6.22 -0.17
CA GLU A 72 4.73 -5.77 0.38
C GLU A 72 4.24 -4.53 -0.38
N ILE A 73 2.98 -4.57 -0.80
CA ILE A 73 2.30 -3.44 -1.45
C ILE A 73 1.10 -3.00 -0.62
N ARG A 74 0.75 -1.72 -0.80
CA ARG A 74 -0.43 -1.12 -0.18
C ARG A 74 -1.37 -0.59 -1.26
N ILE A 75 -2.63 -0.97 -1.17
CA ILE A 75 -3.70 -0.39 -1.98
C ILE A 75 -4.34 0.73 -1.16
N VAL A 76 -4.37 1.94 -1.71
CA VAL A 76 -4.80 3.14 -0.98
C VAL A 76 -5.87 3.90 -1.74
N VAL A 77 -6.65 4.71 -1.00
CA VAL A 77 -7.47 5.80 -1.53
C VAL A 77 -7.03 7.08 -0.85
N GLY A 78 -6.26 7.91 -1.57
CA GLY A 78 -5.67 9.12 -1.00
C GLY A 78 -4.66 8.78 0.10
N ARG A 79 -5.03 8.99 1.38
CA ARG A 79 -4.21 8.66 2.56
C ARG A 79 -4.71 7.45 3.34
N ARG A 80 -5.83 6.86 2.92
CA ARG A 80 -6.46 5.72 3.62
C ARG A 80 -6.00 4.42 2.98
N GLU A 81 -5.55 3.47 3.80
CA GLU A 81 -5.18 2.13 3.35
C GLU A 81 -6.42 1.24 3.23
N PHE A 82 -6.69 0.76 2.01
CA PHE A 82 -7.77 -0.17 1.73
C PHE A 82 -7.34 -1.61 2.00
N SER A 83 -6.14 -1.98 1.56
CA SER A 83 -5.55 -3.29 1.83
C SER A 83 -4.03 -3.27 1.72
N ARG A 84 -3.39 -4.28 2.29
CA ARG A 84 -1.95 -4.49 2.29
C ARG A 84 -1.68 -5.98 2.11
N ALA A 85 -0.74 -6.31 1.24
CA ALA A 85 -0.37 -7.70 0.98
C ALA A 85 1.01 -7.82 0.33
N THR A 86 1.70 -8.94 0.58
CA THR A 86 2.89 -9.33 -0.16
C THR A 86 2.53 -9.90 -1.52
N VAL A 87 3.18 -9.42 -2.58
CA VAL A 87 3.01 -9.96 -3.94
C VAL A 87 3.95 -11.17 -4.12
N TRP A 88 3.48 -12.36 -3.76
CA TRP A 88 4.24 -13.60 -3.97
C TRP A 88 4.32 -14.00 -5.43
N VAL A 89 3.18 -13.93 -6.12
CA VAL A 89 3.04 -14.18 -7.55
C VAL A 89 2.13 -13.10 -8.11
N PRO A 90 2.55 -12.38 -9.18
CA PRO A 90 1.70 -11.37 -9.80
C PRO A 90 0.58 -12.07 -10.58
N VAL A 91 -0.56 -12.27 -9.93
CA VAL A 91 -1.77 -12.78 -10.59
C VAL A 91 -2.55 -11.59 -11.17
N PRO A 92 -2.74 -11.51 -12.50
CA PRO A 92 -3.62 -10.51 -13.09
C PRO A 92 -5.05 -10.82 -12.66
N SER A 93 -5.59 -9.99 -11.76
CA SER A 93 -6.94 -10.09 -11.26
C SER A 93 -7.55 -8.70 -11.28
N GLY A 94 -8.72 -8.59 -11.91
CA GLY A 94 -9.56 -7.39 -11.81
C GLY A 94 -10.32 -7.33 -10.49
N ASN A 95 -10.09 -8.26 -9.57
CA ASN A 95 -10.75 -8.27 -8.26
C ASN A 95 -9.75 -8.00 -7.15
N LEU A 96 -10.13 -7.09 -6.26
CA LEU A 96 -9.46 -6.78 -5.00
C LEU A 96 -10.43 -7.04 -3.84
N HIS A 97 -9.87 -7.27 -2.65
CA HIS A 97 -10.66 -7.21 -1.43
C HIS A 97 -9.84 -6.59 -0.29
N GLY A 98 -10.56 -5.95 0.63
CA GLY A 98 -10.08 -5.55 1.94
C GLY A 98 -10.90 -6.26 3.02
N MET A 99 -10.31 -6.46 4.20
CA MET A 99 -10.97 -7.09 5.35
C MET A 99 -11.00 -6.12 6.52
N PHE A 100 -12.16 -5.86 7.09
CA PHE A 100 -12.35 -4.84 8.13
C PHE A 100 -12.97 -5.40 9.40
N ASN A 101 -12.65 -4.79 10.53
CA ASN A 101 -13.06 -5.27 11.86
C ASN A 101 -14.55 -5.08 12.18
N SER A 102 -15.27 -4.28 11.39
CA SER A 102 -16.65 -3.87 11.68
C SER A 102 -17.42 -3.59 10.40
N GLN A 103 -18.75 -3.75 10.48
CA GLN A 103 -19.64 -3.52 9.36
C GLN A 103 -19.67 -2.05 8.97
N GLU A 104 -19.57 -1.15 9.96
CA GLU A 104 -19.57 0.29 9.77
C GLU A 104 -18.36 0.72 8.94
N VAL A 105 -17.17 0.21 9.26
CA VAL A 105 -15.94 0.51 8.49
C VAL A 105 -16.02 -0.09 7.08
N ALA A 106 -16.51 -1.31 6.94
CA ALA A 106 -16.70 -1.92 5.62
C ALA A 106 -17.70 -1.14 4.74
N THR A 107 -18.79 -0.66 5.35
CA THR A 107 -19.82 0.13 4.67
C THR A 107 -19.28 1.50 4.25
N ASP A 108 -18.54 2.19 5.13
CA ASP A 108 -17.87 3.46 4.80
C ASP A 108 -16.87 3.29 3.64
N TRP A 109 -16.11 2.19 3.64
CA TRP A 109 -15.23 1.86 2.53
C TRP A 109 -16.00 1.61 1.23
N GLN A 110 -17.07 0.81 1.28
CA GLN A 110 -17.88 0.53 0.10
C GLN A 110 -18.47 1.82 -0.50
N GLN A 111 -19.00 2.73 0.33
CA GLN A 111 -19.52 4.03 -0.11
C GLN A 111 -18.43 4.91 -0.75
N THR A 112 -17.26 4.96 -0.12
CA THR A 112 -16.08 5.67 -0.64
C THR A 112 -15.69 5.12 -2.01
N LEU A 113 -15.65 3.80 -2.18
CA LEU A 113 -15.28 3.13 -3.43
C LEU A 113 -16.33 3.28 -4.53
N ALA A 114 -17.62 3.34 -4.16
CA ALA A 114 -18.71 3.44 -5.12
C ALA A 114 -18.89 4.86 -5.69
N SER A 115 -18.57 5.90 -4.91
CA SER A 115 -18.90 7.29 -5.30
C SER A 115 -17.95 8.37 -4.78
N GLY A 116 -17.08 8.04 -3.81
CA GLY A 116 -16.18 9.00 -3.15
C GLY A 116 -14.76 9.04 -3.71
N LEU A 117 -14.47 8.30 -4.78
CA LEU A 117 -13.12 8.23 -5.34
C LEU A 117 -12.76 9.50 -6.11
N PRO A 118 -11.55 10.04 -5.93
CA PRO A 118 -11.05 11.14 -6.76
C PRO A 118 -10.77 10.64 -8.18
N ALA A 119 -10.77 11.55 -9.15
CA ALA A 119 -10.38 11.24 -10.54
C ALA A 119 -8.87 10.98 -10.68
N ALA A 120 -8.04 11.53 -9.79
CA ALA A 120 -6.59 11.41 -9.78
C ALA A 120 -6.02 11.72 -8.37
N PRO A 121 -4.80 11.28 -8.03
CA PRO A 121 -3.90 10.46 -8.84
C PRO A 121 -4.33 8.98 -8.88
N CYS A 122 -4.03 8.30 -9.98
CA CYS A 122 -4.32 6.87 -10.18
C CYS A 122 -3.02 6.06 -10.27
N GLY A 123 -3.03 4.84 -9.75
CA GLY A 123 -1.95 3.87 -9.96
C GLY A 123 -0.77 4.04 -9.01
N ALA A 124 0.40 3.58 -9.46
CA ALA A 124 1.61 3.51 -8.65
C ALA A 124 1.99 4.88 -8.06
N ARG A 125 2.31 4.90 -6.76
CA ARG A 125 2.97 6.01 -6.08
C ARG A 125 4.30 5.50 -5.51
N ASN A 126 5.32 6.33 -5.66
CA ASN A 126 6.66 6.10 -5.12
C ASN A 126 6.82 6.80 -3.77
#